data_AF-A0A376F5L0-F1
#
_entry.id   AF-A0A376F5L0-F1
#
_cell.length_a   1.000
_cell.length_b   1.000
_cell.length_c   1.000
_cell.angle_alpha   90.00
_cell.angle_beta   90.00
_cell.angle_gamma   90.00
#
_symmetry.space_group_name_H-M   'P 1'
#
loop_
_entity.id
_entity.type
_entity.pdbx_description
1 polymer ?
#
loop_
_entity_poly.entity_id
_entity_poly.type
_entity_poly.pdbx_seq_one_letter_code
_entity_poly.pdbx_strand_id
1 'polypeptide(L)'
;MEMLIDPTTGDYTGDSSDSLANAVYLRLMTPLGSWWADPTLGSLLHTLRREKDVSRVQRLAVQYSQQALQPIIDDGRALSISITAEHWQQGWMLLHIIVTSASGTPQTWKYPVKVS
;
A
#
# COMPACT_ATOMS: atom_id res chain seq x y z
N MET A 1 18.45 8.07 -3.20
CA MET A 1 18.48 7.66 -1.78
C MET A 1 17.50 8.52 -1.01
N GLU A 2 16.43 7.89 -0.52
CA GLU A 2 15.35 8.51 0.26
C GLU A 2 15.24 7.86 1.64
N MET A 3 14.74 8.60 2.63
CA MET A 3 14.54 8.09 3.98
C MET A 3 13.27 7.25 4.05
N LEU A 4 13.36 6.04 4.57
CA LEU A 4 12.27 5.08 4.59
C LEU A 4 11.19 5.47 5.60
N ILE A 5 9.93 5.26 5.21
CA ILE A 5 8.77 5.44 6.07
C ILE A 5 8.34 4.08 6.62
N ASP A 6 8.09 4.02 7.94
CA ASP A 6 7.46 2.88 8.57
C ASP A 6 5.96 2.86 8.18
N PRO A 7 5.48 1.83 7.46
CA PRO A 7 4.09 1.77 7.01
C PRO A 7 3.08 1.59 8.15
N THR A 8 3.52 1.21 9.35
CA THR A 8 2.67 0.99 10.51
C THR A 8 2.47 2.24 11.36
N THR A 9 3.49 3.09 11.48
CA THR A 9 3.42 4.35 12.24
C THR A 9 3.25 5.58 11.34
N GLY A 10 3.78 5.54 10.12
CA GLY A 10 3.90 6.69 9.21
C GLY A 10 5.09 7.60 9.48
N ASP A 11 5.94 7.26 10.46
CA ASP A 11 7.16 8.00 10.79
C ASP A 11 8.36 7.50 9.95
N TYR A 12 9.45 8.26 9.95
CA TYR A 12 10.70 7.80 9.34
C TYR A 12 11.38 6.73 10.19
N THR A 13 11.91 5.69 9.55
CA THR A 13 12.68 4.63 10.23
C THR A 13 14.10 5.07 10.62
N GLY A 14 14.61 6.13 10.00
CA GLY A 14 16.01 6.58 10.13
C GLY A 14 16.97 5.88 9.17
N ASP A 15 16.50 4.87 8.44
CA ASP A 15 17.26 4.19 7.38
C ASP A 15 16.94 4.81 6.02
N SER A 16 17.94 4.81 5.12
CA SER A 16 17.75 5.26 3.75
C SER A 16 17.90 4.12 2.76
N SER A 17 17.05 4.09 1.73
CA SER A 17 17.12 3.07 0.68
C SER A 17 16.65 3.65 -0.66
N ASP A 18 17.01 2.98 -1.76
CA ASP A 18 16.47 3.23 -3.10
C ASP A 18 15.31 2.26 -3.43
N SER A 19 14.71 1.65 -2.41
CA SER A 19 13.60 0.71 -2.54
C SER A 19 12.30 1.38 -3.00
N LEU A 20 11.34 0.59 -3.48
CA LEU A 20 10.00 1.08 -3.82
C LEU A 20 9.09 1.30 -2.60
N ALA A 21 9.60 1.11 -1.38
CA ALA A 21 8.82 1.14 -0.14
C ALA A 21 8.03 2.45 0.03
N ASN A 22 8.68 3.59 -0.14
CA ASN A 22 8.04 4.90 -0.01
C ASN A 22 6.98 5.12 -1.08
N ALA A 23 7.27 4.74 -2.34
CA ALA A 23 6.31 4.84 -3.43
C ALA A 23 5.05 3.99 -3.18
N VAL A 24 5.23 2.78 -2.65
CA VAL A 24 4.12 1.90 -2.23
C VAL A 24 3.33 2.55 -1.10
N TYR A 25 4.00 3.00 -0.04
CA TYR A 25 3.36 3.60 1.12
C TYR A 25 2.54 4.84 0.75
N LEU A 26 3.13 5.78 0.00
CA LEU A 26 2.47 7.02 -0.41
C LEU A 26 1.22 6.77 -1.27
N ARG A 27 1.27 5.81 -2.19
CA ARG A 27 0.12 5.43 -3.02
C ARG A 27 -1.00 4.78 -2.22
N LEU A 28 -0.68 4.04 -1.16
CA LEU A 28 -1.69 3.40 -0.32
C LEU A 28 -2.30 4.36 0.70
N MET A 29 -1.50 5.21 1.35
CA MET A 29 -1.99 6.14 2.37
C MET A 29 -2.83 7.28 1.79
N THR A 30 -2.49 7.75 0.60
CA THR A 30 -3.07 8.96 0.03
C THR A 30 -4.48 8.64 -0.47
N PRO A 31 -5.52 9.38 -0.04
CA PRO A 31 -6.85 9.22 -0.61
C PRO A 31 -6.85 9.54 -2.11
N LEU A 32 -7.38 8.64 -2.94
CA LEU A 32 -7.49 8.85 -4.38
C LEU A 32 -8.21 10.18 -4.69
N GLY A 33 -7.61 11.01 -5.54
CA GLY A 33 -8.13 12.33 -5.91
C GLY A 33 -7.81 13.47 -4.94
N SER A 34 -7.16 13.20 -3.80
CA SER A 34 -6.81 14.24 -2.83
C SER A 34 -5.48 14.95 -3.08
N TRP A 35 -4.59 14.33 -3.85
CA TRP A 35 -3.28 14.90 -4.16
C TRP A 35 -3.39 15.92 -5.30
N TRP A 36 -3.01 17.17 -5.01
CA TRP A 36 -3.23 18.30 -5.92
C TRP A 36 -2.42 18.22 -7.22
N ALA A 37 -1.24 17.60 -7.20
CA ALA A 37 -0.36 17.53 -8.37
C ALA A 37 -0.70 16.36 -9.30
N ASP A 38 -1.32 15.31 -8.76
CA ASP A 38 -1.75 14.14 -9.53
C ASP A 38 -3.02 13.55 -8.88
N PRO A 39 -4.21 13.86 -9.41
CA PRO A 39 -5.48 13.34 -8.91
C PRO A 39 -5.62 11.83 -9.06
N THR A 40 -4.81 11.18 -9.90
CA THR A 40 -4.85 9.73 -10.09
C THR A 40 -4.03 8.98 -9.03
N LEU A 41 -3.22 9.70 -8.26
CA LEU A 41 -2.46 9.15 -7.15
C LEU A 41 -3.37 8.83 -5.97
N GLY A 42 -3.17 7.65 -5.39
CA GLY A 42 -3.77 7.25 -4.13
C GLY A 42 -4.63 5.99 -4.22
N SER A 43 -5.30 5.70 -3.10
CA SER A 43 -6.16 4.53 -2.94
C SER A 43 -7.52 4.89 -2.35
N LEU A 44 -8.48 3.98 -2.54
CA LEU A 44 -9.80 4.03 -1.89
C LEU A 44 -9.81 3.36 -0.51
N LEU A 45 -8.65 2.96 0.05
CA LEU A 45 -8.59 2.27 1.35
C LEU A 45 -9.21 3.09 2.49
N HIS A 46 -9.11 4.42 2.43
CA HIS A 46 -9.72 5.33 3.41
C HIS A 46 -11.24 5.19 3.53
N THR A 47 -11.92 4.70 2.47
CA THR A 47 -13.37 4.45 2.46
C THR A 47 -13.77 3.25 3.33
N LEU A 48 -12.84 2.31 3.56
CA LEU A 48 -13.10 1.08 4.32
C LEU A 48 -13.13 1.30 5.83
N ARG A 49 -12.76 2.49 6.31
CA ARG A 49 -12.63 2.82 7.75
C ARG A 49 -13.89 2.54 8.58
N ARG A 50 -15.07 2.54 7.96
CA ARG A 50 -16.37 2.28 8.61
C ARG A 50 -16.99 0.94 8.21
N GLU A 51 -16.34 0.21 7.30
CA GLU A 51 -16.79 -1.10 6.85
C GLU A 51 -16.35 -2.17 7.86
N LYS A 52 -17.15 -3.21 8.03
CA LYS A 52 -16.78 -4.33 8.90
C LYS A 52 -15.64 -5.14 8.31
N ASP A 53 -14.74 -5.65 9.15
CA ASP A 53 -13.72 -6.61 8.71
C ASP A 53 -14.34 -7.97 8.34
N VAL A 54 -14.74 -8.11 7.08
CA VAL A 54 -15.30 -9.34 6.51
C VAL A 54 -14.62 -9.65 5.19
N SER A 55 -14.69 -10.91 4.72
CA SER A 55 -13.98 -11.37 3.53
C SER A 55 -14.29 -10.54 2.26
N ARG A 56 -15.50 -9.98 2.13
CA ARG A 56 -15.83 -9.05 1.03
C ARG A 56 -14.99 -7.77 1.09
N VAL A 57 -14.83 -7.20 2.27
CA VAL A 57 -14.10 -5.93 2.50
C VAL A 57 -12.59 -6.16 2.35
N GLN A 58 -12.08 -7.31 2.78
CA GLN A 58 -10.69 -7.70 2.51
C GLN A 58 -10.39 -7.82 1.02
N ARG A 59 -11.31 -8.41 0.24
CA ARG A 59 -11.17 -8.44 -1.23
C ARG A 59 -11.18 -7.03 -1.84
N LEU A 60 -12.04 -6.14 -1.34
CA LEU A 60 -12.04 -4.73 -1.78
C LEU A 60 -10.72 -4.04 -1.43
N ALA A 61 -10.17 -4.27 -0.23
CA ALA A 61 -8.88 -3.71 0.16
C ALA A 61 -7.77 -4.15 -0.80
N VAL A 62 -7.70 -5.45 -1.13
CA VAL A 62 -6.76 -5.98 -2.12
C VAL A 62 -6.94 -5.32 -3.49
N GLN A 63 -8.18 -5.21 -3.98
CA GLN A 63 -8.47 -4.59 -5.28
C GLN A 63 -8.08 -3.11 -5.32
N TYR A 64 -8.41 -2.35 -4.27
CA TYR A 64 -8.05 -0.94 -4.17
C TYR A 64 -6.54 -0.74 -4.10
N SER A 65 -5.82 -1.62 -3.40
CA SER A 65 -4.36 -1.59 -3.37
C SER A 65 -3.75 -1.96 -4.71
N GLN A 66 -4.28 -2.98 -5.41
CA GLN A 66 -3.82 -3.35 -6.75
C GLN A 66 -3.98 -2.17 -7.73
N GLN A 67 -5.14 -1.53 -7.73
CA GLN A 67 -5.39 -0.35 -8.55
C GLN A 67 -4.43 0.80 -8.23
N ALA A 68 -4.21 1.10 -6.95
CA ALA A 68 -3.34 2.20 -6.53
C ALA A 68 -1.86 1.98 -6.90
N LEU A 69 -1.42 0.71 -6.89
CA LEU A 69 -0.03 0.32 -7.15
C LEU A 69 0.25 -0.04 -8.61
N GLN A 70 -0.77 -0.23 -9.44
CA GLN A 70 -0.63 -0.56 -10.87
C GLN A 70 0.35 0.36 -11.61
N PRO A 71 0.36 1.69 -11.40
CA PRO A 71 1.31 2.55 -12.11
C PRO A 71 2.79 2.26 -11.81
N ILE A 72 3.13 1.63 -10.66
CA ILE A 72 4.51 1.22 -10.38
C ILE A 72 4.97 0.13 -11.38
N ILE A 73 4.05 -0.74 -11.79
CA ILE A 73 4.29 -1.75 -12.82
C ILE A 73 4.33 -1.10 -14.19
N ASP A 74 3.36 -0.22 -14.49
CA ASP A 74 3.25 0.45 -15.79
C ASP A 74 4.48 1.34 -16.10
N ASP A 75 5.05 1.97 -15.07
CA ASP A 75 6.30 2.75 -15.15
C ASP A 75 7.56 1.86 -15.30
N GLY A 76 7.41 0.52 -15.28
CA GLY A 76 8.51 -0.44 -15.36
C GLY A 76 9.40 -0.51 -14.12
N ARG A 77 8.99 0.11 -13.01
CA ARG A 77 9.76 0.13 -11.75
C ARG A 77 9.66 -1.19 -11.00
N ALA A 78 8.51 -1.86 -11.09
CA ALA A 78 8.28 -3.20 -10.57
C ALA A 78 7.93 -4.18 -11.69
N LEU A 79 8.40 -5.42 -11.57
CA LEU A 79 8.03 -6.52 -12.46
C LEU A 79 6.68 -7.13 -12.07
N SER A 80 6.40 -7.19 -10.76
CA SER A 80 5.16 -7.76 -10.25
C SER A 80 4.85 -7.26 -8.84
N ILE A 81 3.56 -7.23 -8.50
CA ILE A 81 3.06 -6.89 -7.17
C ILE A 81 2.00 -7.93 -6.77
N SER A 82 2.19 -8.58 -5.64
CA SER A 82 1.22 -9.49 -5.02
C SER A 82 0.72 -8.90 -3.71
N ILE A 83 -0.59 -8.99 -3.48
CA ILE A 83 -1.24 -8.39 -2.31
C ILE A 83 -2.22 -9.39 -1.73
N THR A 84 -2.09 -9.66 -0.43
CA THR A 84 -3.07 -10.42 0.34
C THR A 84 -3.52 -9.61 1.54
N ALA A 85 -4.72 -9.91 2.04
CA ALA A 85 -5.27 -9.30 3.24
C ALA A 85 -5.54 -10.38 4.28
N GLU A 86 -5.27 -10.07 5.55
CA GLU A 86 -5.63 -10.93 6.68
C GLU A 86 -6.28 -10.12 7.80
N HIS A 87 -7.10 -10.81 8.59
CA HIS A 87 -7.58 -10.29 9.88
C HIS A 87 -6.39 -10.10 10.81
N TRP A 88 -6.29 -8.94 11.46
CA TRP A 88 -5.13 -8.64 12.32
C TRP A 88 -5.53 -8.34 13.76
N GLN A 89 -6.23 -7.23 14.00
CA GLN A 89 -6.70 -6.83 15.32
C GLN A 89 -8.02 -6.06 15.21
N GLN A 90 -8.72 -5.88 16.33
CA GLN A 90 -10.03 -5.22 16.30
C GLN A 90 -9.95 -3.82 15.66
N GLY A 91 -10.73 -3.60 14.60
CA GLY A 91 -10.75 -2.35 13.83
C GLY A 91 -9.61 -2.21 12.82
N TRP A 92 -8.84 -3.28 12.55
CA TRP A 92 -7.75 -3.27 11.57
C TRP A 92 -7.60 -4.60 10.85
N MET A 93 -7.40 -4.54 9.54
CA MET A 93 -6.85 -5.64 8.76
C MET A 93 -5.42 -5.31 8.35
N LEU A 94 -4.65 -6.33 7.98
CA LEU A 94 -3.28 -6.18 7.52
C LEU A 94 -3.15 -6.62 6.07
N LEU A 95 -2.58 -5.76 5.24
CA LEU A 95 -2.17 -6.10 3.90
C LEU A 95 -0.73 -6.60 3.91
N HIS A 96 -0.48 -7.74 3.27
CA HIS A 96 0.86 -8.21 2.93
C HIS A 96 1.11 -7.94 1.46
N ILE A 97 2.15 -7.15 1.19
CA ILE A 97 2.46 -6.65 -0.15
C ILE A 97 3.84 -7.17 -0.50
N ILE A 98 3.95 -7.89 -1.59
CA ILE A 98 5.23 -8.36 -2.13
C ILE A 98 5.43 -7.67 -3.47
N VAL A 99 6.46 -6.84 -3.60
CA VAL A 99 6.84 -6.21 -4.87
C VAL A 99 8.16 -6.82 -5.32
N THR A 100 8.18 -7.29 -6.55
CA THR A 100 9.42 -7.65 -7.23
C THR A 100 9.89 -6.43 -8.01
N SER A 101 10.99 -5.81 -7.59
CA SER A 101 11.56 -4.66 -8.28
C SER A 101 12.06 -5.01 -9.69
N ALA A 102 12.36 -4.02 -10.51
CA ALA A 102 13.03 -4.21 -11.80
C ALA A 102 14.37 -4.96 -11.70
N SER A 103 15.03 -4.94 -10.53
CA SER A 103 16.26 -5.72 -10.27
C SER A 103 16.00 -7.20 -9.96
N GLY A 104 14.74 -7.63 -9.91
CA GLY A 104 14.33 -9.01 -9.63
C GLY A 104 14.34 -9.40 -8.16
N THR A 105 14.60 -8.47 -7.25
CA THR A 105 14.63 -8.75 -5.81
C THR A 105 13.23 -8.56 -5.20
N PRO A 106 12.62 -9.61 -4.62
CA PRO A 106 11.34 -9.46 -3.94
C PRO A 106 11.52 -8.74 -2.61
N GLN A 107 10.66 -7.77 -2.35
CA GLN A 107 10.58 -7.02 -1.10
C GLN A 107 9.17 -7.17 -0.53
N THR A 108 9.08 -7.38 0.77
CA THR A 108 7.81 -7.61 1.47
C THR A 108 7.53 -6.48 2.44
N TRP A 109 6.31 -5.96 2.41
CA TRP A 109 5.82 -4.95 3.33
C TRP A 109 4.48 -5.35 3.94
N LYS A 110 4.23 -4.79 5.11
CA LYS A 110 2.98 -4.89 5.83
C LYS A 110 2.34 -3.51 5.89
N TYR A 111 1.06 -3.41 5.56
CA TYR A 111 0.33 -2.14 5.59
C TYR A 111 -1.00 -2.30 6.34
N PRO A 112 -1.16 -1.67 7.51
CA PRO A 112 -2.40 -1.76 8.27
C PRO A 112 -3.50 -0.89 7.65
N VAL A 113 -4.70 -1.45 7.53
CA VAL A 113 -5.89 -0.75 7.00
C VAL A 113 -6.96 -0.70 8.08
N LYS A 114 -7.41 0.52 8.39
CA LYS A 114 -8.44 0.74 9.40
C LYS A 114 -9.81 0.30 8.88
N VAL A 115 -10.56 -0.39 9.72
CA VAL A 115 -11.92 -0.91 9.50
C VAL A 115 -12.72 -0.81 10.81
N SER A 116 -13.99 -1.24 10.78
CA SER A 116 -14.91 -1.24 11.94
C SER A 116 -15.27 -2.62 12.45
#